data_AF-A0A6M1YT88-F1
#
_entry.id   AF-A0A6M1YT88-F1
#
_cell.length_a   1.000
_cell.length_b   1.000
_cell.length_c   1.000
_cell.angle_alpha   90.00
_cell.angle_beta   90.00
_cell.angle_gamma   90.00
#
_symmetry.space_group_name_H-M   'P 1'
#
loop_
_entity.id
_entity.type
_entity.pdbx_description
1 polymer ?
#
loop_
_entity_poly.entity_id
_entity_poly.type
_entity_poly.pdbx_seq_one_letter_code
_entity_poly.pdbx_strand_id
1 'polypeptide(L)'
;MLKLQQEISSIFDFFDLEEEAKLEKFQETLESAIKFSEKIKDRIANGTEEERKELQAFLNEMQEKIENEKNKVFEKIGVSEEDLQTFLNDQNNFTEEEWNSMQSMKDYLKQTIIPSEEKPKIKRKKSKTKWIQS
;
A
#
# COMPACT_ATOMS: atom_id res chain seq x y z
N MET A 1 -13.65 -16.56 5.19
CA MET A 1 -12.31 -16.66 4.58
C MET A 1 -12.29 -16.79 3.05
N LEU A 2 -12.99 -17.75 2.44
CA LEU A 2 -13.00 -18.04 0.98
C LEU A 2 -13.05 -16.82 0.03
N LYS A 3 -13.88 -15.80 0.31
CA LYS A 3 -13.96 -14.60 -0.55
C LYS A 3 -12.66 -13.77 -0.56
N LEU A 4 -11.94 -13.66 0.56
CA LEU A 4 -10.66 -12.92 0.58
C LEU A 4 -9.57 -13.69 -0.18
N GLN A 5 -9.57 -15.02 -0.08
CA GLN A 5 -8.64 -15.86 -0.84
C GLN A 5 -8.84 -15.71 -2.36
N GLN A 6 -10.09 -15.62 -2.82
CA GLN A 6 -10.39 -15.37 -4.23
C GLN A 6 -9.97 -13.96 -4.67
N GLU A 7 -10.25 -12.94 -3.86
CA GLU A 7 -9.87 -11.56 -4.18
C GLU A 7 -8.35 -11.39 -4.27
N ILE A 8 -7.57 -11.94 -3.32
CA ILE A 8 -6.10 -11.87 -3.44
C ILE A 8 -5.60 -12.68 -4.65
N SER A 9 -6.19 -13.84 -4.94
CA SER A 9 -5.78 -14.64 -6.11
C SER A 9 -5.93 -13.82 -7.39
N SER A 10 -7.04 -13.10 -7.56
CA SER A 10 -7.23 -12.23 -8.72
C SER A 10 -6.22 -11.08 -8.81
N ILE A 11 -5.70 -10.60 -7.67
CA ILE A 11 -4.62 -9.60 -7.64
C ILE A 11 -3.30 -10.24 -8.07
N PHE A 12 -3.04 -11.50 -7.69
CA PHE A 12 -1.83 -12.21 -8.08
C PHE A 12 -1.81 -12.64 -9.55
N ASP A 13 -2.98 -12.93 -10.13
CA ASP A 13 -3.11 -13.24 -11.56
C ASP A 13 -2.52 -12.13 -12.45
N PHE A 14 -2.42 -10.89 -11.93
CA PHE A 14 -1.71 -9.79 -12.57
C PHE A 14 -0.26 -10.12 -12.95
N PHE A 15 0.46 -10.86 -12.09
CA PHE A 15 1.87 -11.18 -12.33
C PHE A 15 2.07 -12.18 -13.49
N ASP A 16 1.03 -12.96 -13.83
CA ASP A 16 1.04 -13.91 -14.94
C ASP A 16 0.59 -13.28 -16.27
N LEU A 17 0.13 -12.03 -16.26
CA LEU A 17 -0.26 -11.31 -17.48
C LEU A 17 0.96 -10.95 -18.35
N GLU A 18 0.71 -10.82 -19.66
CA GLU A 18 1.67 -10.23 -20.61
C GLU A 18 1.87 -8.72 -20.33
N GLU A 19 3.02 -8.16 -20.75
CA GLU A 19 3.41 -6.78 -20.40
C GLU A 19 2.41 -5.71 -20.84
N GLU A 20 1.83 -5.86 -22.04
CA GLU A 20 0.82 -4.92 -22.56
C GLU A 20 -0.46 -4.97 -21.69
N ALA A 21 -0.93 -6.17 -21.36
CA ALA A 21 -2.08 -6.37 -20.47
C ALA A 21 -1.80 -5.91 -19.03
N LYS A 22 -0.55 -5.99 -18.57
CA LYS A 22 -0.13 -5.46 -17.26
C LYS A 22 -0.27 -3.95 -17.20
N LEU A 23 0.14 -3.23 -18.24
CA LEU A 23 0.01 -1.77 -18.27
C LEU A 23 -1.46 -1.33 -18.24
N GLU A 24 -2.32 -1.99 -19.00
CA GLU A 24 -3.75 -1.68 -19.04
C GLU A 24 -4.45 -1.97 -17.70
N LYS A 25 -4.09 -3.08 -17.05
CA LYS A 25 -4.75 -3.53 -15.81
C LYS A 25 -4.05 -3.06 -14.53
N PHE A 26 -2.94 -2.34 -14.63
CA PHE A 26 -2.15 -1.94 -13.47
C PHE A 26 -2.98 -1.11 -12.49
N GLN A 27 -3.68 -0.10 -13.00
CA GLN A 27 -4.50 0.78 -12.15
C GLN A 27 -5.66 0.00 -11.49
N GLU A 28 -6.38 -0.82 -12.25
CA GLU A 28 -7.48 -1.64 -11.71
C GLU A 28 -7.00 -2.63 -10.64
N THR A 29 -5.83 -3.23 -10.86
CA THR A 29 -5.20 -4.16 -9.92
C THR A 29 -4.77 -3.43 -8.64
N LEU A 30 -4.18 -2.24 -8.76
CA LEU A 30 -3.84 -1.40 -7.60
C LEU A 30 -5.07 -0.99 -6.80
N GLU A 31 -6.13 -0.55 -7.46
CA GLU A 31 -7.39 -0.21 -6.79
C GLU A 31 -7.99 -1.42 -6.06
N SER A 32 -7.91 -2.60 -6.67
CA SER A 32 -8.35 -3.86 -6.07
C SER A 32 -7.51 -4.22 -4.85
N ALA A 33 -6.19 -4.05 -4.91
CA ALA A 33 -5.29 -4.25 -3.78
C ALA A 33 -5.57 -3.29 -2.62
N ILE A 34 -5.86 -2.02 -2.91
CA ILE A 34 -6.24 -1.03 -1.89
C ILE A 34 -7.55 -1.45 -1.21
N LYS A 35 -8.60 -1.76 -1.96
CA LYS A 35 -9.89 -2.22 -1.41
C LYS A 35 -9.74 -3.49 -0.57
N PHE A 36 -8.89 -4.41 -1.02
CA PHE A 36 -8.57 -5.63 -0.28
C PHE A 36 -7.89 -5.31 1.07
N SER A 37 -6.95 -4.36 1.08
CA SER A 37 -6.28 -3.91 2.32
C SER A 37 -7.25 -3.28 3.33
N GLU A 38 -8.25 -2.53 2.85
CA GLU A 38 -9.29 -1.96 3.70
C GLU A 38 -10.16 -3.05 4.35
N LYS A 39 -10.52 -4.09 3.59
CA LYS A 39 -11.28 -5.24 4.12
C LYS A 39 -10.50 -6.02 5.17
N ILE A 40 -9.18 -6.19 4.98
CA ILE A 40 -8.31 -6.78 6.00
C ILE A 40 -8.32 -5.92 7.25
N LYS A 41 -8.12 -4.61 7.11
CA LYS A 41 -8.09 -3.68 8.24
C LYS A 41 -9.39 -3.71 9.04
N ASP A 42 -10.53 -3.73 8.34
CA ASP A 42 -11.85 -3.84 8.97
C ASP A 42 -12.00 -5.15 9.76
N ARG A 43 -11.59 -6.29 9.19
CA ARG A 43 -11.63 -7.58 9.90
C ARG A 43 -10.66 -7.65 11.09
N ILE A 44 -9.50 -7.02 11.01
CA ILE A 44 -8.59 -6.92 12.15
C ILE A 44 -9.26 -6.09 13.26
N ALA A 45 -9.88 -4.96 12.92
CA ALA A 45 -10.52 -4.08 13.89
C ALA A 45 -11.77 -4.72 14.53
N ASN A 46 -12.63 -5.33 13.72
CA ASN A 46 -14.00 -5.69 14.10
C ASN A 46 -14.28 -7.20 14.15
N GLY A 47 -13.36 -8.05 13.66
CA GLY A 47 -13.53 -9.51 13.65
C GLY A 47 -13.35 -10.17 15.01
N THR A 48 -13.87 -11.39 15.14
CA THR A 48 -13.69 -12.24 16.34
C THR A 48 -12.26 -12.74 16.49
N GLU A 49 -11.92 -13.32 17.65
CA GLU A 49 -10.58 -13.87 17.88
C GLU A 49 -10.27 -15.03 16.91
N GLU A 50 -11.22 -15.92 16.62
CA GLU A 50 -11.04 -16.96 15.61
C GLU A 50 -10.83 -16.37 14.21
N GLU A 51 -11.63 -15.38 13.82
CA GLU A 51 -11.50 -14.73 12.50
C GLU A 51 -10.15 -14.04 12.35
N ARG A 52 -9.63 -13.41 13.41
CA ARG A 52 -8.30 -12.80 13.43
C ARG A 52 -7.19 -13.83 13.31
N LYS A 53 -7.31 -15.00 13.96
CA LYS A 53 -6.32 -16.09 13.84
C LYS A 53 -6.31 -16.67 12.42
N GLU A 54 -7.47 -16.91 11.83
CA GLU A 54 -7.58 -17.36 10.44
C GLU A 54 -7.00 -16.32 9.47
N LEU A 55 -7.31 -15.04 9.68
CA LEU A 55 -6.79 -13.94 8.87
C LEU A 55 -5.27 -13.85 8.98
N GLN A 56 -4.70 -13.99 10.18
CA GLN A 56 -3.26 -13.92 10.40
C GLN A 56 -2.53 -15.09 9.74
N ALA A 57 -3.07 -16.32 9.83
CA ALA A 57 -2.52 -17.47 9.12
C ALA A 57 -2.49 -17.25 7.60
N PHE A 58 -3.56 -16.67 7.06
CA PHE A 58 -3.64 -16.32 5.65
C PHE A 58 -2.71 -15.18 5.24
N LEU A 59 -2.56 -14.14 6.05
CA LEU A 59 -1.58 -13.07 5.81
C LEU A 59 -0.15 -13.61 5.73
N ASN A 60 0.20 -14.57 6.60
CA ASN A 60 1.51 -15.21 6.57
C ASN A 60 1.75 -15.99 5.26
N GLU A 61 0.76 -16.75 4.79
CA GLU A 61 0.84 -17.47 3.50
C GLU A 61 1.00 -16.49 2.32
N MET A 62 0.28 -15.37 2.36
CA MET A 62 0.41 -14.33 1.33
C MET A 62 1.77 -13.66 1.35
N GLN A 63 2.37 -13.43 2.52
CA GLN A 63 3.67 -12.78 2.64
C GLN A 63 4.75 -13.56 1.87
N GLU A 64 4.74 -14.90 1.96
CA GLU A 64 5.66 -15.75 1.20
C GLU A 64 5.46 -15.60 -0.33
N LYS A 65 4.20 -15.54 -0.79
CA LYS A 65 3.90 -15.31 -2.21
C LYS A 65 4.36 -13.94 -2.69
N ILE A 66 4.15 -12.90 -1.87
CA ILE A 66 4.62 -11.54 -2.17
C ILE A 66 6.15 -11.50 -2.26
N GLU A 67 6.85 -12.12 -1.31
CA GLU A 67 8.32 -12.15 -1.35
C GLU A 67 8.86 -12.91 -2.57
N ASN A 68 8.22 -14.02 -2.95
CA ASN A 68 8.61 -14.75 -4.15
C ASN A 68 8.41 -13.94 -5.42
N GLU A 69 7.25 -13.27 -5.59
CA GLU A 69 7.02 -12.39 -6.74
C GLU A 69 7.96 -11.17 -6.73
N LYS A 70 8.24 -10.60 -5.55
CA LYS A 70 9.25 -9.54 -5.37
C LYS A 70 10.61 -9.99 -5.93
N ASN A 71 11.08 -11.17 -5.53
CA ASN A 71 12.37 -11.70 -5.96
C ASN A 71 12.41 -11.97 -7.47
N LYS A 72 11.35 -12.56 -8.03
CA LYS A 72 11.23 -12.77 -9.49
C LYS A 72 11.29 -11.45 -10.26
N VAL A 73 10.62 -10.41 -9.76
CA VAL A 73 10.67 -9.08 -10.37
C VAL A 73 12.10 -8.57 -10.36
N PHE A 74 12.80 -8.58 -9.22
CA PHE A 74 14.20 -8.16 -9.10
C PHE A 74 15.15 -8.95 -10.01
N GLU A 75 14.98 -10.27 -10.10
CA GLU A 75 15.76 -11.11 -11.03
C GLU A 75 15.51 -10.70 -12.49
N LYS A 76 14.25 -10.45 -12.88
CA LYS A 76 13.89 -10.08 -14.25
C LYS A 76 14.47 -8.73 -14.65
N ILE A 77 14.48 -7.75 -13.74
CA ILE A 77 15.00 -6.41 -14.02
C ILE A 77 16.52 -6.29 -13.82
N GLY A 78 17.17 -7.33 -13.26
CA GLY A 78 18.62 -7.39 -13.10
C GLY A 78 19.20 -6.33 -12.16
N VAL A 79 18.38 -5.73 -11.30
CA VAL A 79 18.81 -4.74 -10.29
C VAL A 79 18.55 -5.27 -8.90
N SER A 80 19.46 -4.96 -7.97
CA SER A 80 19.26 -5.28 -6.57
C SER A 80 18.22 -4.35 -5.93
N GLU A 81 17.68 -4.77 -4.79
CA GLU A 81 16.78 -3.92 -3.99
C GLU A 81 17.47 -2.63 -3.53
N GLU A 82 18.78 -2.69 -3.28
CA GLU A 82 19.61 -1.54 -2.91
C GLU A 82 19.78 -0.55 -4.07
N ASP A 83 19.99 -1.06 -5.29
CA ASP A 83 20.08 -0.24 -6.50
C ASP A 83 18.74 0.45 -6.79
N LEU A 84 17.63 -0.28 -6.62
CA LEU A 84 16.29 0.25 -6.85
C LEU A 84 15.91 1.30 -5.80
N GLN A 85 16.27 1.08 -4.54
CA GLN A 85 16.13 2.09 -3.47
C GLN A 85 16.97 3.33 -3.76
N THR A 86 18.19 3.15 -4.25
CA THR A 86 19.06 4.27 -4.61
C THR A 86 18.45 5.06 -5.77
N PHE A 87 17.96 4.38 -6.80
CA PHE A 87 17.28 4.98 -7.94
C PHE A 87 16.03 5.78 -7.52
N LEU A 88 15.18 5.18 -6.67
CA LEU A 88 13.94 5.81 -6.17
C LEU A 88 14.17 6.96 -5.18
N ASN A 89 15.34 7.08 -4.56
CA ASN A 89 15.66 8.16 -3.63
C ASN A 89 16.46 9.30 -4.27
N ASP A 90 16.81 9.21 -5.55
CA ASP A 90 17.47 10.29 -6.30
C ASP A 90 16.45 11.07 -7.14
N GLN A 91 16.23 12.32 -6.77
CA GLN A 91 15.32 13.23 -7.47
C GLN A 91 15.71 13.45 -8.94
N ASN A 92 17.00 13.33 -9.29
CA ASN A 92 17.47 13.57 -10.65
C ASN A 92 17.01 12.49 -11.65
N ASN A 93 16.51 11.35 -11.16
CA ASN A 93 15.98 10.28 -11.99
C ASN A 93 14.52 10.52 -12.44
N PHE A 94 13.87 11.56 -11.93
CA PHE A 94 12.46 11.85 -12.16
C PHE A 94 12.26 13.31 -12.55
N THR A 95 11.19 13.58 -13.28
CA THR A 95 10.71 14.95 -13.43
C THR A 95 10.17 15.48 -12.09
N GLU A 96 10.08 16.81 -11.96
CA GLU A 96 9.60 17.45 -10.73
C GLU A 96 8.17 17.02 -10.38
N GLU A 97 7.32 16.77 -11.39
CA GLU A 97 5.94 16.29 -11.22
C GLU A 97 5.88 14.84 -10.74
N GLU A 98 6.68 13.95 -11.35
CA GLU A 98 6.78 12.54 -10.96
C GLU A 98 7.34 12.39 -9.55
N TRP A 99 8.38 13.17 -9.21
CA TRP A 99 8.98 13.18 -7.88
C TRP A 99 7.99 13.60 -6.80
N ASN A 100 7.27 14.70 -7.02
CA ASN A 100 6.28 15.19 -6.08
C ASN A 100 5.12 14.20 -5.88
N SER A 101 4.67 13.55 -6.95
CA SER A 101 3.61 12.53 -6.90
C SER A 101 4.07 11.31 -6.10
N MET A 102 5.29 10.84 -6.33
CA MET A 102 5.87 9.71 -5.62
C MET A 102 6.05 9.99 -4.12
N GLN A 103 6.59 11.17 -3.76
CA GLN A 103 6.75 11.55 -2.36
C GLN A 103 5.39 11.66 -1.65
N SER A 104 4.39 12.22 -2.33
CA SER A 104 3.02 12.29 -1.80
C SER A 104 2.44 10.91 -1.52
N MET A 105 2.65 9.95 -2.42
CA MET A 105 2.23 8.54 -2.23
C MET A 105 2.98 7.88 -1.07
N LYS A 106 4.30 8.12 -0.96
CA LYS A 106 5.15 7.61 0.13
C LYS A 106 4.66 8.13 1.49
N ASP A 107 4.30 9.41 1.57
CA ASP A 107 3.75 10.01 2.78
C ASP A 107 2.35 9.49 3.11
N TYR A 108 1.50 9.28 2.10
CA TYR A 108 0.19 8.65 2.29
C TYR A 108 0.31 7.23 2.87
N LEU A 109 1.21 6.42 2.32
CA LEU A 109 1.46 5.06 2.82
C LEU A 109 1.97 5.08 4.26
N LYS A 110 2.93 5.95 4.61
CA LYS A 110 3.39 6.11 6.00
C LYS A 110 2.25 6.47 6.94
N GLN A 111 1.36 7.37 6.54
CA GLN A 111 0.23 7.81 7.38
C GLN A 111 -0.87 6.74 7.54
N THR A 112 -0.97 5.79 6.61
CA THR A 112 -1.99 4.74 6.59
C THR A 112 -1.52 3.43 7.22
N ILE A 113 -0.20 3.18 7.27
CA ILE A 113 0.42 1.98 7.84
C ILE A 113 0.74 2.13 9.34
N ILE A 114 0.95 3.36 9.85
CA ILE A 114 1.19 3.60 11.29
C ILE A 114 -0.15 3.56 12.07
N PRO A 115 -0.28 2.71 13.12
CA PRO A 115 -1.45 2.71 14.00
C PRO A 115 -1.63 4.10 14.63
N SER A 116 -2.88 4.53 14.78
CA SER A 116 -3.29 5.87 15.23
C SER A 116 -2.69 6.36 16.57
N GLU A 117 -1.94 5.54 17.30
CA GLU A 117 -1.40 5.86 18.63
C GLU A 117 -0.15 6.75 18.60
N GLU A 118 0.59 6.81 17.48
CA GLU A 118 1.80 7.63 17.35
C GLU A 118 1.60 8.96 16.61
N LYS A 119 0.36 9.38 16.31
CA LYS A 119 0.15 10.72 15.72
C LYS A 119 0.51 11.79 16.76
N PRO A 120 1.58 12.60 16.57
CA PRO A 120 1.90 13.65 17.50
C PRO A 120 0.72 14.61 17.57
N LYS A 121 0.25 14.90 18.79
CA LYS A 121 -0.88 15.81 19.04
C LYS A 121 -0.54 17.18 18.46
N ILE A 122 -1.00 17.46 17.23
CA ILE A 122 -0.93 18.80 16.64
C ILE A 122 -1.76 19.72 17.53
N LYS A 123 -1.07 20.51 18.36
CA LYS A 123 -1.70 21.58 19.15
C LYS A 123 -2.22 22.61 18.17
N ARG A 124 -3.50 22.49 17.79
CA ARG A 124 -4.22 23.54 17.05
C ARG A 124 -4.14 24.84 17.86
N LYS A 125 -3.35 25.80 17.38
CA LYS A 125 -3.41 27.18 17.90
C LYS A 125 -4.81 27.69 17.60
N LYS A 126 -5.59 27.96 18.65
CA LYS A 126 -6.91 28.60 18.53
C LYS A 126 -6.70 29.96 17.85
N SER A 127 -7.16 30.09 16.61
CA SER A 127 -7.28 31.39 15.96
C SER A 127 -8.29 32.22 16.77
N LYS A 128 -7.83 33.38 17.26
CA LYS A 128 -8.71 34.37 17.91
C LYS A 128 -9.51 35.09 16.82
N THR A 129 -10.63 34.50 16.40
CA THR A 129 -11.60 35.24 15.60
C THR A 129 -12.50 36.02 16.56
N LYS A 130 -12.26 37.34 16.69
CA LYS A 130 -13.21 38.27 17.32
C LYS A 130 -14.39 38.42 16.37
N TRP A 131 -15.54 37.89 16.75
CA TRP A 131 -16.80 38.22 16.09
C TRP A 131 -17.15 39.67 16.42
N ILE A 132 -17.23 40.52 15.40
CA ILE A 132 -17.76 41.88 15.51
C ILE A 132 -19.28 41.71 15.60
N GLN A 133 -19.86 42.06 16.74
CA GLN A 133 -21.31 42.24 16.85
C GLN A 133 -21.66 43.63 16.29
N SER A 134 -22.47 43.65 15.24
CA SER A 134 -23.25 44.80 14.80
C SER A 134 -24.73 44.45 14.89
#